data_AF-A0A371G6E5-F1
#
_entry.id   AF-A0A371G6E5-F1
#
_cell.length_a   1.000
_cell.length_b   1.000
_cell.length_c   1.000
_cell.angle_alpha   90.00
_cell.angle_beta   90.00
_cell.angle_gamma   90.00
#
_symmetry.space_group_name_H-M   'P 1'
#
loop_
_entity.id
_entity.type
_entity.pdbx_description
1 polymer ?
#
loop_
_entity_poly.entity_id
_entity_poly.type
_entity_poly.pdbx_seq_one_letter_code
_entity_poly.pdbx_strand_id
1 'polypeptide(L)'
;MEEEARPVRQQQRRLNPTILDVVKKEVIKLLAVGIIYPILDGNWVSPVQVVPKKFGMTVMKNRNDELVPMLVQNSWKLNQATSKDHFPLPFLDQVLEKLVGKSHYCFLNGYSRYMQIHIALEDQYKTTFTCPFDTFAYTRMSFGLCNAPSTF
;
A
#
# COMPACT_ATOMS: atom_id res chain seq x y z
N MET A 1 -6.37 -9.33 -15.67
CA MET A 1 -7.56 -8.63 -15.14
C MET A 1 -8.77 -9.40 -15.63
N GLU A 2 -9.89 -9.42 -14.91
CA GLU A 2 -11.10 -10.06 -15.43
C GLU A 2 -11.55 -9.37 -16.73
N GLU A 3 -11.96 -10.12 -17.75
CA GLU A 3 -12.21 -9.59 -19.11
C GLU A 3 -13.29 -8.51 -19.16
N GLU A 4 -14.22 -8.49 -18.19
CA GLU A 4 -15.31 -7.50 -18.10
C GLU A 4 -15.03 -6.35 -17.12
N ALA A 5 -13.82 -6.28 -16.55
CA ALA A 5 -13.49 -5.30 -15.52
C ALA A 5 -13.48 -3.86 -16.07
N ARG A 6 -14.39 -3.03 -15.56
CA ARG A 6 -14.45 -1.60 -15.89
C ARG A 6 -13.56 -0.77 -14.97
N PRO A 7 -12.84 0.24 -15.49
CA PRO A 7 -12.06 1.14 -14.66
C PRO A 7 -12.95 1.89 -13.67
N VAL A 8 -12.48 2.00 -12.42
CA VAL A 8 -13.18 2.72 -11.36
C VAL A 8 -12.37 3.93 -10.94
N ARG A 9 -12.99 5.11 -11.05
CA ARG A 9 -12.46 6.38 -10.55
C ARG A 9 -13.20 6.80 -9.29
N GLN A 10 -12.51 6.80 -8.16
CA GLN A 10 -13.07 7.21 -6.89
C GLN A 10 -12.63 8.63 -6.52
N GLN A 11 -13.55 9.41 -5.98
CA GLN A 11 -13.25 10.75 -5.47
C GLN A 11 -12.51 10.67 -4.13
N GLN A 12 -11.54 11.57 -3.94
CA GLN A 12 -10.85 11.74 -2.66
C GLN A 12 -11.82 12.21 -1.57
N ARG A 13 -11.76 11.55 -0.40
CA ARG A 13 -12.51 12.00 0.78
C ARG A 13 -11.85 13.23 1.39
N ARG A 14 -12.67 14.09 2.01
CA ARG A 14 -12.17 15.24 2.77
C ARG A 14 -11.27 14.78 3.91
N LEU A 15 -10.09 15.39 4.00
CA LEU A 15 -9.12 15.14 5.06
C LEU A 15 -9.03 16.36 5.98
N ASN A 16 -8.82 16.12 7.27
CA ASN A 16 -8.53 17.17 8.25
C ASN A 16 -7.13 17.78 7.96
N PRO A 17 -6.93 19.10 8.14
CA PRO A 17 -5.62 19.76 8.07
C PRO A 17 -4.43 18.97 8.64
N THR A 18 -4.55 18.41 9.84
CA THR A 18 -3.46 17.62 10.44
C THR A 18 -3.08 16.40 9.60
N ILE A 19 -4.09 15.73 9.03
CA ILE A 19 -3.90 14.54 8.19
C ILE A 19 -3.35 14.94 6.82
N LEU A 20 -3.72 16.11 6.29
CA LEU A 20 -3.18 16.64 5.04
C LEU A 20 -1.66 16.78 5.11
N ASP A 21 -1.13 17.30 6.22
CA ASP A 21 0.31 17.43 6.41
C ASP A 21 1.04 16.08 6.44
N VAL A 22 0.42 15.04 7.02
CA VAL A 22 0.96 13.67 6.98
C VAL A 22 1.02 13.15 5.56
N VAL A 23 -0.09 13.26 4.83
CA VAL A 23 -0.16 12.80 3.44
C VAL A 23 0.87 13.54 2.59
N LYS A 24 1.00 14.85 2.75
CA LYS A 24 1.97 15.66 2.00
C LYS A 24 3.40 15.20 2.26
N LYS A 25 3.78 15.02 3.55
CA LYS A 25 5.12 14.56 3.93
C LYS A 25 5.43 13.17 3.36
N GLU A 26 4.45 12.27 3.39
CA GLU A 26 4.65 10.91 2.90
C GLU A 26 4.74 10.86 1.37
N VAL A 27 3.89 11.60 0.66
CA VAL A 27 3.96 11.73 -0.81
C VAL A 27 5.32 12.27 -1.25
N ILE A 28 5.84 13.31 -0.60
CA ILE A 28 7.16 13.87 -0.92
C ILE A 28 8.27 12.82 -0.74
N LYS A 29 8.23 12.03 0.34
CA LYS A 29 9.20 10.95 0.56
C LYS A 29 9.12 9.88 -0.52
N LEU A 30 7.91 9.41 -0.84
CA LEU A 30 7.70 8.38 -1.85
C LEU A 30 8.14 8.85 -3.24
N LEU A 31 7.88 10.12 -3.57
CA LEU A 31 8.31 10.75 -4.80
C LEU A 31 9.84 10.84 -4.89
N ALA A 32 10.49 11.29 -3.81
CA ALA A 32 11.95 11.41 -3.75
C ALA A 32 12.67 10.05 -3.92
N VAL A 33 12.08 8.96 -3.45
CA VAL A 33 12.62 7.60 -3.58
C VAL A 33 12.21 6.92 -4.91
N GLY A 34 11.39 7.60 -5.73
CA GLY A 34 10.91 7.08 -7.01
C GLY A 34 9.96 5.89 -6.89
N ILE A 35 9.25 5.76 -5.76
CA ILE A 35 8.20 4.74 -5.57
C ILE A 35 6.91 5.15 -6.26
N ILE A 36 6.69 6.45 -6.41
CA ILE A 36 5.55 7.05 -7.11
C ILE A 36 6.03 8.06 -8.14
N TYR A 37 5.19 8.35 -9.14
CA TYR A 37 5.41 9.40 -10.13
C TYR A 37 4.10 10.15 -10.40
N PRO A 38 4.14 11.43 -10.78
CA PRO A 38 2.95 12.20 -11.11
C PRO A 38 2.33 11.70 -12.42
N ILE A 39 1.01 11.61 -12.45
CA ILE A 39 0.25 11.21 -13.64
C ILE A 39 -0.92 12.17 -13.83
N LEU A 40 -1.10 12.64 -15.07
CA LEU A 40 -2.19 13.56 -15.41
C LEU A 40 -3.53 12.81 -15.47
N ASP A 41 -3.54 11.69 -16.19
CA ASP A 41 -4.78 11.00 -16.57
C ASP A 41 -4.69 9.53 -16.18
N GLY A 42 -5.60 9.08 -15.31
CA GLY A 42 -5.74 7.69 -14.89
C GLY A 42 -7.20 7.24 -14.91
N ASN A 43 -7.48 6.15 -15.60
CA ASN A 43 -8.83 5.56 -15.64
C ASN A 43 -9.16 4.86 -14.30
N TRP A 44 -8.17 4.22 -13.70
CA TRP A 44 -8.24 3.68 -12.35
C TRP A 44 -7.80 4.76 -11.39
N VAL A 45 -8.61 5.11 -10.39
CA VAL A 45 -8.19 6.08 -9.37
C VAL A 45 -8.72 5.64 -8.03
N SER A 46 -7.79 5.36 -7.11
CA SER A 46 -8.12 5.05 -5.72
C SER A 46 -7.87 6.26 -4.81
N PRO A 47 -8.71 6.50 -3.78
CA PRO A 47 -8.49 7.60 -2.87
C PRO A 47 -7.43 7.20 -1.82
N VAL A 48 -6.66 8.17 -1.37
CA VAL A 48 -5.79 8.02 -0.20
C VAL A 48 -6.63 7.98 1.07
N GLN A 49 -6.35 7.00 1.91
CA GLN A 49 -6.91 6.83 3.23
C GLN A 49 -5.79 6.77 4.26
N VAL A 50 -5.93 7.56 5.32
CA VAL A 50 -4.96 7.53 6.43
C VAL A 50 -5.57 6.77 7.60
N VAL A 51 -4.82 5.79 8.10
CA VAL A 51 -5.27 4.90 9.18
C VAL A 51 -4.34 5.06 10.38
N PRO A 52 -4.87 5.36 11.59
CA PRO A 52 -4.06 5.36 12.80
C PRO A 52 -3.63 3.92 13.13
N LYS A 53 -2.33 3.73 13.39
CA LYS A 53 -1.71 2.44 13.74
C LYS A 53 -1.11 2.55 15.13
N LYS A 54 -1.08 1.44 15.89
CA LYS A 54 -0.56 1.43 17.27
C LYS A 54 0.97 1.56 17.37
N PHE A 55 1.73 1.20 16.32
CA PHE A 55 3.20 1.19 16.35
C PHE A 55 3.83 1.47 14.97
N GLY A 56 5.01 2.11 14.97
CA GLY A 56 6.04 1.99 13.91
C GLY A 56 5.96 2.95 12.70
N MET A 57 5.23 4.05 12.78
CA MET A 57 4.93 4.91 11.61
C MET A 57 5.19 6.39 11.84
N THR A 58 5.00 7.22 10.79
CA THR A 58 5.00 8.68 10.90
C THR A 58 4.11 9.11 12.06
N VAL A 59 4.74 9.67 13.08
CA VAL A 59 4.10 10.01 14.34
C VAL A 59 3.62 11.45 14.27
N MET A 60 2.35 11.68 14.58
CA MET A 60 1.78 13.02 14.73
C MET A 60 1.16 13.22 16.08
N LYS A 61 1.24 14.46 16.59
CA LYS A 61 0.50 14.87 17.78
C LYS A 61 -0.96 15.09 17.44
N ASN A 62 -1.86 14.41 18.15
CA ASN A 62 -3.29 14.66 18.12
C ASN A 62 -3.63 15.97 18.88
N ARG A 63 -4.90 16.35 18.91
CA ARG A 63 -5.43 17.49 19.70
C ARG A 63 -5.10 17.42 21.19
N ASN A 64 -4.81 16.23 21.71
CA ASN A 64 -4.42 15.98 23.10
C ASN A 64 -2.90 15.86 23.28
N ASP A 65 -2.09 16.31 22.31
CA ASP A 65 -0.63 16.14 22.26
C ASP A 65 -0.11 14.69 22.23
N GLU A 66 -1.02 13.71 22.13
CA GLU A 66 -0.68 12.29 22.00
C GLU A 66 -0.10 11.96 20.64
N LEU A 67 1.01 11.22 20.63
CA LEU A 67 1.70 10.74 19.45
C LEU A 67 0.96 9.56 18.81
N VAL A 68 0.22 9.81 17.73
CA VAL A 68 -0.49 8.79 16.94
C VAL A 68 0.30 8.45 15.68
N PRO A 69 0.76 7.19 15.53
CA PRO A 69 1.35 6.72 14.28
C PRO A 69 0.28 6.64 13.18
N MET A 70 0.57 7.16 11.99
CA MET A 70 -0.38 7.17 10.87
C MET A 70 0.18 6.47 9.63
N LEU A 71 -0.60 5.55 9.05
CA LEU A 71 -0.31 4.89 7.78
C LEU A 71 -1.12 5.51 6.65
N VAL A 72 -0.43 5.95 5.60
CA VAL A 72 -1.07 6.27 4.33
C VAL A 72 -1.28 4.96 3.58
N GLN A 73 -2.54 4.60 3.36
CA GLN A 73 -2.95 3.46 2.54
C GLN A 73 -3.85 3.94 1.40
N ASN A 74 -4.03 3.07 0.43
CA ASN A 74 -4.89 3.31 -0.71
C ASN A 74 -6.05 2.31 -0.64
N SER A 75 -7.27 2.79 -0.84
CA SER A 75 -8.44 1.93 -0.87
C SER A 75 -8.59 1.34 -2.27
N TRP A 76 -7.91 0.21 -2.52
CA TRP A 76 -7.86 -0.42 -3.84
C TRP A 76 -9.17 -1.15 -4.19
N LYS A 77 -10.12 -0.43 -4.82
CA LYS A 77 -11.21 -1.10 -5.57
C LYS A 77 -10.69 -1.93 -6.74
N LEU A 78 -9.47 -1.62 -7.21
CA LEU A 78 -8.72 -2.41 -8.20
C LEU A 78 -8.70 -3.90 -7.86
N ASN A 79 -8.61 -4.26 -6.58
CA ASN A 79 -8.54 -5.66 -6.14
C ASN A 79 -9.79 -6.49 -6.50
N GLN A 80 -10.94 -5.85 -6.73
CA GLN A 80 -12.15 -6.56 -7.17
C GLN A 80 -12.11 -6.92 -8.66
N ALA A 81 -11.32 -6.19 -9.45
CA ALA A 81 -11.14 -6.39 -10.89
C ALA A 81 -9.89 -7.23 -11.22
N THR A 82 -8.98 -7.36 -10.25
CA THR A 82 -7.75 -8.12 -10.42
C THR A 82 -8.01 -9.60 -10.15
N SER A 83 -7.69 -10.44 -11.13
CA SER A 83 -7.70 -11.89 -10.95
C SER A 83 -6.68 -12.27 -9.87
N LYS A 84 -7.13 -13.05 -8.89
CA LYS A 84 -6.32 -13.43 -7.74
C LYS A 84 -5.34 -14.52 -8.13
N ASP A 85 -4.09 -14.35 -7.74
CA ASP A 85 -3.07 -15.35 -7.99
C ASP A 85 -3.25 -16.57 -7.06
N HIS A 86 -3.19 -17.77 -7.63
CA HIS A 86 -3.31 -19.04 -6.91
C HIS A 86 -1.92 -19.55 -6.51
N PHE A 87 -1.17 -18.72 -5.79
CA PHE A 87 0.15 -19.11 -5.33
C PHE A 87 0.06 -20.19 -4.22
N PRO A 88 0.70 -21.36 -4.38
CA PRO A 88 0.61 -22.45 -3.40
C PRO A 88 1.47 -22.11 -2.18
N LEU A 89 0.83 -21.69 -1.10
CA LEU A 89 1.50 -21.57 0.19
C LEU A 89 1.70 -22.96 0.81
N PRO A 90 2.85 -23.24 1.46
CA PRO A 90 3.05 -24.49 2.18
C PRO A 90 2.03 -24.60 3.32
N PHE A 91 1.65 -25.84 3.66
CA PHE A 91 0.82 -26.08 4.82
C PHE A 91 1.52 -25.62 6.10
N LEU A 92 0.75 -25.07 7.03
CA LEU A 92 1.29 -24.57 8.29
C LEU A 92 2.08 -25.65 9.04
N ASP A 93 1.59 -26.89 9.03
CA ASP A 93 2.23 -28.02 9.70
C ASP A 93 3.64 -28.30 9.16
N GLN A 94 3.84 -28.21 7.85
CA GLN A 94 5.18 -28.39 7.24
C GLN A 94 6.17 -27.30 7.67
N VAL A 95 5.68 -26.09 7.90
CA VAL A 95 6.52 -24.99 8.41
C VAL A 95 6.82 -25.21 9.89
N LEU A 96 5.83 -25.62 10.68
CA LEU A 96 5.97 -25.89 12.11
C LEU A 96 6.90 -27.07 12.39
N GLU A 97 6.80 -28.16 11.62
CA GLU A 97 7.68 -29.33 11.73
C GLU A 97 9.16 -28.94 11.55
N LYS A 98 9.46 -28.03 10.63
CA LYS A 98 10.84 -27.52 10.43
C LYS A 98 11.35 -26.70 11.62
N LEU A 99 10.44 -26.13 12.40
CA LEU A 99 10.74 -25.32 13.58
C LEU A 99 10.89 -26.18 14.84
N VAL A 100 10.30 -27.38 14.91
CA VAL A 100 10.39 -28.26 16.09
C VAL A 100 11.85 -28.53 16.47
N GLY A 101 12.14 -28.50 17.77
CA GLY A 101 13.47 -28.81 18.32
C GLY A 101 14.49 -27.68 18.21
N LYS A 102 14.13 -26.51 17.67
CA LYS A 102 14.98 -25.30 17.72
C LYS A 102 14.82 -24.63 19.09
N SER A 103 15.96 -24.24 19.70
CA SER A 103 15.99 -23.62 21.02
C SER A 103 15.68 -22.12 21.01
N HIS A 104 15.85 -21.46 19.86
CA HIS A 104 15.66 -20.02 19.70
C HIS A 104 14.98 -19.72 18.36
N TYR A 105 14.13 -18.68 18.35
CA TYR A 105 13.43 -18.20 17.17
C TYR A 105 13.64 -16.70 17.01
N CYS A 106 13.83 -16.24 15.78
CA CYS A 106 13.91 -14.83 15.44
C CYS A 106 12.82 -14.51 14.40
N PHE A 107 12.04 -13.46 14.67
CA PHE A 107 11.03 -12.96 13.75
C PHE A 107 11.55 -11.69 13.08
N LEU A 108 11.75 -11.75 11.76
CA LEU A 108 12.13 -10.61 10.95
C LEU A 108 10.90 -10.06 10.24
N ASN A 109 10.54 -8.81 10.51
CA ASN A 109 9.46 -8.14 9.82
C ASN A 109 10.01 -7.28 8.67
N GLY A 110 9.62 -7.62 7.43
CA GLY A 110 9.95 -6.87 6.22
C GLY A 110 9.12 -5.60 6.05
N TYR A 111 9.23 -4.64 6.96
CA TYR A 111 8.58 -3.34 6.84
C TYR A 111 9.06 -2.66 5.54
N SER A 112 8.16 -2.35 4.60
CA SER A 112 8.40 -1.84 3.23
C SER A 112 8.81 -2.84 2.13
N ARG A 113 8.83 -4.14 2.43
CA ARG A 113 9.29 -5.18 1.50
C ARG A 113 8.56 -5.20 0.15
N TYR A 114 7.25 -4.95 0.12
CA TYR A 114 6.51 -4.84 -1.15
C TYR A 114 6.97 -3.65 -2.00
N MET A 115 7.34 -2.53 -1.36
CA MET A 115 7.82 -1.33 -2.04
C MET A 115 9.22 -1.49 -2.65
N GLN A 116 9.81 -2.69 -2.60
CA GLN A 116 11.06 -3.02 -3.29
C GLN A 116 10.81 -3.65 -4.66
N ILE A 117 9.66 -4.28 -4.87
CA ILE A 117 9.35 -5.00 -6.11
C ILE A 117 8.69 -4.05 -7.11
N HIS A 118 9.21 -4.01 -8.33
CA HIS A 118 8.67 -3.20 -9.40
C HIS A 118 7.34 -3.76 -9.94
N ILE A 119 6.41 -2.86 -10.22
CA ILE A 119 5.19 -3.18 -10.97
C ILE A 119 5.55 -3.16 -12.45
N ALA A 120 5.02 -4.13 -13.21
CA ALA A 120 5.15 -4.16 -14.67
C ALA A 120 4.72 -2.80 -15.28
N LEU A 121 5.49 -2.28 -16.23
CA LEU A 121 5.26 -0.93 -16.79
C LEU A 121 3.82 -0.75 -17.31
N GLU A 122 3.28 -1.79 -17.93
CA GLU A 122 1.90 -1.83 -18.44
C GLU A 122 0.82 -1.82 -17.34
N ASP A 123 1.16 -2.10 -16.09
CA ASP A 123 0.20 -2.16 -14.98
C ASP A 123 0.29 -0.96 -14.03
N GLN A 124 1.34 -0.13 -14.13
CA GLN A 124 1.56 0.99 -13.21
C GLN A 124 0.39 1.97 -13.20
N TYR A 125 -0.18 2.29 -14.37
CA TYR A 125 -1.32 3.21 -14.48
C TYR A 125 -2.57 2.73 -13.72
N LYS A 126 -2.70 1.41 -13.47
CA LYS A 126 -3.81 0.83 -12.70
C LYS A 126 -3.71 1.15 -11.22
N THR A 127 -2.49 1.36 -10.73
CA THR A 127 -2.19 1.70 -9.33
C THR A 127 -2.23 3.21 -9.06
N THR A 128 -2.95 3.95 -9.88
CA THR A 128 -3.11 5.38 -9.72
C THR A 128 -3.98 5.71 -8.50
N PHE A 129 -3.56 6.73 -7.77
CA PHE A 129 -4.26 7.26 -6.63
C PHE A 129 -4.31 8.78 -6.64
N THR A 130 -5.38 9.31 -6.05
CA THR A 130 -5.55 10.74 -5.86
C THR A 130 -5.32 11.11 -4.40
N CYS A 131 -4.69 12.27 -4.18
CA CYS A 131 -4.70 12.95 -2.91
C CYS A 131 -5.07 14.43 -3.12
N PRO A 132 -5.35 15.20 -2.05
CA PRO A 132 -5.78 16.60 -2.20
C PRO A 132 -4.77 17.55 -2.89
N PHE A 133 -3.54 17.08 -3.13
CA PHE A 133 -2.48 17.86 -3.76
C PHE A 133 -2.32 17.55 -5.24
N ASP A 134 -2.34 16.26 -5.60
CA ASP A 134 -2.19 15.80 -6.98
C ASP A 134 -2.54 14.30 -7.12
N THR A 135 -2.45 13.78 -8.34
CA THR A 135 -2.64 12.37 -8.69
C THR A 135 -1.30 11.72 -9.03
N PHE A 136 -1.08 10.52 -8.49
CA PHE A 136 0.18 9.79 -8.64
C PHE A 136 -0.08 8.32 -8.96
N ALA A 137 0.85 7.66 -9.62
CA ALA A 137 0.85 6.21 -9.83
C ALA A 137 2.08 5.57 -9.17
N TYR A 138 1.96 4.30 -8.78
CA TYR A 138 3.06 3.56 -8.17
C TYR A 138 3.94 2.89 -9.24
N THR A 139 5.26 2.99 -9.07
CA THR A 139 6.26 2.22 -9.85
C THR A 139 6.62 0.90 -9.18
N ARG A 140 6.37 0.79 -7.87
CA ARG A 140 6.67 -0.38 -7.03
C ARG A 140 5.44 -0.81 -6.25
N MET A 141 5.36 -2.07 -5.85
CA MET A 141 4.15 -2.60 -5.23
C MET A 141 3.79 -1.87 -3.94
N SER A 142 2.60 -1.27 -3.95
CA SER A 142 2.02 -0.60 -2.80
C SER A 142 1.37 -1.60 -1.83
N PHE A 143 1.19 -1.17 -0.59
CA PHE A 143 0.43 -1.96 0.37
C PHE A 143 -1.05 -2.04 -0.04
N GLY A 144 -1.64 -3.22 0.17
CA GLY A 144 -3.06 -3.46 0.00
C GLY A 144 -3.46 -4.01 -1.37
N LEU A 145 -2.53 -4.18 -2.32
CA LEU A 145 -2.81 -4.92 -3.56
C LEU A 145 -2.98 -6.41 -3.27
N CYS A 146 -3.99 -7.04 -3.87
CA CYS A 146 -4.38 -8.43 -3.54
C CYS A 146 -3.30 -9.47 -3.85
N ASN A 147 -2.50 -9.25 -4.90
CA ASN A 147 -1.48 -10.21 -5.34
C ASN A 147 -0.07 -9.89 -4.79
N ALA A 148 0.10 -8.79 -4.05
CA ALA A 148 1.41 -8.42 -3.50
C ALA A 148 2.05 -9.50 -2.61
N PRO A 149 1.29 -10.25 -1.76
CA PRO A 149 1.86 -11.35 -0.99
C PRO A 149 2.31 -12.53 -1.85
N SER A 150 1.60 -12.83 -2.94
CA SER A 150 1.93 -13.95 -3.83
C SER A 150 3.18 -13.66 -4.66
N THR A 151 3.42 -12.38 -4.98
CA THR A 151 4.58 -11.94 -5.75
C THR A 151 5.86 -11.81 -4.90
N PHE A 152 5.75 -11.69 -3.57
CA PHE A 152 6.89 -11.57 -2.67
C PHE A 152 7.37 -12.95 -2.19
#